data_AF-A0A223D1Z3-F1
#
_entry.id   AF-A0A223D1Z3-F1
#
_cell.length_a   1.000
_cell.length_b   1.000
_cell.length_c   1.000
_cell.angle_alpha   90.00
_cell.angle_beta   90.00
_cell.angle_gamma   90.00
#
_symmetry.space_group_name_H-M   'P 1'
#
loop_
_entity.id
_entity.type
_entity.pdbx_description
1 polymer ?
#
loop_
_entity_poly.entity_id
_entity_poly.type
_entity_poly.pdbx_seq_one_letter_code
_entity_poly.pdbx_strand_id
1 'polypeptide(L)'
;MDTRMLVLGLGAGMIVATLVLGAGNQLQMEPEEKPEQNETTQPAIDWQQEATKADMVVLKKDEYQQQLTQAQEEGAKQKEAELNKNPVVDKVFVYIQPGMGTTDVAILLQAAGVLQDGNRLISLRESWSNPIRSGTYEFTKNFDPQEVLKTIATPPSY
;
A
#
# COMPACT_ATOMS: atom_id res chain seq x y z
N MET A 1 13.21 -27.89 -10.64
CA MET A 1 11.88 -27.26 -10.67
C MET A 1 12.12 -25.84 -10.23
N ASP A 2 12.48 -24.99 -11.20
CA ASP A 2 13.11 -23.70 -10.97
C ASP A 2 12.26 -22.67 -11.68
N THR A 3 11.54 -21.85 -10.91
CA THR A 3 10.66 -20.83 -11.49
C THR A 3 10.44 -19.67 -10.54
N ARG A 4 11.50 -18.99 -10.06
CA ARG A 4 11.37 -17.68 -9.39
C ARG A 4 12.60 -16.78 -9.58
N MET A 5 12.80 -16.29 -10.80
CA MET A 5 13.50 -15.02 -11.05
C MET A 5 12.89 -14.39 -12.30
N LEU A 6 11.72 -13.75 -12.14
CA LEU A 6 11.08 -12.95 -13.19
C LEU A 6 10.45 -11.69 -12.58
N VAL A 7 11.19 -11.05 -11.67
CA VAL A 7 10.85 -9.71 -11.16
C VAL A 7 12.15 -8.92 -11.12
N LEU A 8 12.58 -8.43 -12.29
CA LEU A 8 13.62 -7.40 -12.50
C LEU A 8 13.80 -7.24 -14.02
N GLY A 9 12.93 -6.44 -14.67
CA GLY A 9 13.05 -6.28 -16.12
C GLY A 9 11.99 -5.46 -16.86
N LEU A 10 11.20 -4.62 -16.19
CA LEU A 10 10.26 -3.69 -16.86
C LEU A 10 10.49 -2.29 -16.31
N GLY A 11 11.63 -1.67 -16.67
CA GLY A 11 11.96 -0.34 -16.15
C GLY A 11 13.07 0.42 -16.88
N ALA A 12 13.57 -0.07 -18.02
CA ALA A 12 14.60 0.63 -18.77
C ALA A 12 14.51 0.29 -20.25
N GLY A 13 13.96 1.20 -21.05
CA GLY A 13 14.04 1.09 -22.50
C GLY A 13 12.93 1.81 -23.24
N MET A 14 13.07 3.14 -23.39
CA MET A 14 12.74 3.87 -24.62
C MET A 14 13.11 5.34 -24.43
N ILE A 15 14.34 5.70 -24.83
CA ILE A 15 14.76 7.07 -25.09
C ILE A 15 15.12 7.16 -26.59
N VAL A 16 14.29 7.96 -27.28
CA VAL A 16 14.58 8.94 -28.35
C VAL A 16 15.13 8.47 -29.71
N ALA A 17 14.39 8.84 -30.77
CA ALA A 17 14.96 9.29 -32.04
C ALA A 17 14.23 10.57 -32.52
N THR A 18 15.02 11.62 -32.74
CA THR A 18 14.69 12.98 -33.18
C THR A 18 14.46 13.07 -34.70
N LEU A 19 13.63 14.00 -35.16
CA LEU A 19 13.84 14.61 -36.48
C LEU A 19 13.49 16.11 -36.48
N VAL A 20 14.50 16.90 -36.82
CA VAL A 20 14.50 18.36 -36.98
C VAL A 20 13.99 18.70 -38.39
N LEU A 21 12.97 19.53 -38.48
CA LEU A 21 12.64 20.34 -39.65
C LEU A 21 12.62 21.79 -39.11
N GLY A 22 13.54 22.69 -39.44
CA GLY A 22 14.14 22.95 -40.75
C GLY A 22 13.62 24.30 -41.20
N ALA A 23 14.41 25.35 -40.98
CA ALA A 23 14.07 26.76 -41.16
C ALA A 23 13.68 27.12 -42.61
N GLY A 24 12.66 27.97 -42.75
CA GLY A 24 12.35 28.68 -43.99
C GLY A 24 11.17 29.65 -43.80
N ASN A 25 11.41 30.93 -44.08
CA ASN A 25 10.44 32.03 -44.17
C ASN A 25 9.99 32.73 -42.87
N GLN A 26 10.92 33.45 -42.24
CA GLN A 26 10.67 34.86 -41.91
C GLN A 26 11.30 35.72 -43.00
N LEU A 27 10.48 36.46 -43.76
CA LEU A 27 10.76 37.71 -44.49
C LEU A 27 9.53 38.01 -45.38
N GLN A 28 8.58 38.84 -44.92
CA GLN A 28 7.85 39.87 -45.70
C GLN A 28 6.72 40.50 -44.85
N MET A 29 6.82 41.80 -44.55
CA MET A 29 5.67 42.74 -44.42
C MET A 29 5.27 43.10 -45.88
N GLU A 30 4.02 43.29 -46.33
CA GLU A 30 2.93 44.22 -45.94
C GLU A 30 1.65 43.91 -46.83
N PRO A 31 0.55 44.71 -46.87
CA PRO A 31 -0.83 44.38 -46.46
C PRO A 31 -1.88 44.19 -47.61
N GLU A 32 -3.18 44.12 -47.24
CA GLU A 32 -4.42 43.96 -48.04
C GLU A 32 -4.78 42.49 -48.37
N GLU A 33 -5.99 41.95 -48.14
CA GLU A 33 -7.35 42.47 -48.29
C GLU A 33 -8.34 41.55 -47.53
N LYS A 34 -9.45 42.10 -47.01
CA LYS A 34 -10.58 41.34 -46.45
C LYS A 34 -11.59 41.08 -47.59
N PRO A 35 -12.04 39.84 -47.81
CA PRO A 35 -13.40 39.42 -47.41
C PRO A 35 -13.36 37.93 -46.97
N GLU A 36 -14.33 37.24 -46.38
CA GLU A 36 -15.78 37.35 -46.24
C GLU A 36 -16.19 36.30 -45.19
N GLN A 37 -17.32 36.52 -44.53
CA GLN A 37 -17.97 35.55 -43.64
C GLN A 37 -18.15 34.18 -44.30
N ASN A 38 -17.73 33.13 -43.60
CA ASN A 38 -18.42 31.84 -43.66
C ASN A 38 -18.65 31.39 -42.22
N GLU A 39 -19.83 31.72 -41.69
CA GLU A 39 -20.43 30.99 -40.59
C GLU A 39 -20.58 29.55 -41.06
N THR A 40 -19.63 28.70 -40.70
CA THR A 40 -19.84 27.25 -40.78
C THR A 40 -20.76 26.90 -39.62
N THR A 41 -22.06 26.90 -39.91
CA THR A 41 -23.08 26.24 -39.10
C THR A 41 -22.66 24.78 -38.99
N GLN A 42 -21.98 24.43 -37.90
CA GLN A 42 -21.76 23.04 -37.55
C GLN A 42 -23.14 22.42 -37.35
N PRO A 43 -23.49 21.28 -37.99
CA PRO A 43 -24.68 20.57 -37.61
C PRO A 43 -24.50 20.18 -36.14
N ALA A 44 -25.41 20.63 -35.29
CA ALA A 44 -25.50 20.17 -33.92
C ALA A 44 -25.89 18.68 -33.95
N ILE A 45 -24.91 17.82 -34.16
CA ILE A 45 -25.09 16.37 -34.12
C ILE A 45 -25.39 16.05 -32.66
N ASP A 46 -26.59 15.53 -32.42
CA ASP A 46 -27.09 15.17 -31.10
C ASP A 46 -26.48 13.82 -30.69
N TRP A 47 -25.22 13.86 -30.26
CA TRP A 47 -24.38 12.70 -29.93
C TRP A 47 -25.02 11.75 -28.89
N GLN A 48 -25.97 12.25 -28.09
CA GLN A 48 -26.72 11.47 -27.11
C GLN A 48 -27.67 10.47 -27.78
N GLN A 49 -28.27 10.83 -28.92
CA GLN A 49 -29.15 9.92 -29.67
C GLN A 49 -28.36 8.81 -30.37
N GLU A 50 -27.18 9.13 -30.89
CA GLU A 50 -26.29 8.16 -31.54
C GLU A 50 -25.75 7.13 -30.53
N ALA A 51 -25.38 7.59 -29.34
CA ALA A 51 -24.93 6.72 -28.25
C ALA A 51 -26.04 5.79 -27.77
N THR A 52 -27.28 6.28 -27.67
CA THR A 52 -28.43 5.47 -27.28
C THR A 52 -28.75 4.40 -28.34
N LYS A 53 -28.61 4.70 -29.64
CA LYS A 53 -28.76 3.72 -30.74
C LYS A 53 -27.66 2.66 -30.75
N ALA A 54 -26.47 3.01 -30.27
CA ALA A 54 -25.33 2.12 -30.15
C ALA A 54 -25.29 1.34 -28.82
N ASP A 55 -26.37 1.41 -28.02
CA ASP A 55 -26.47 0.78 -26.69
C ASP A 55 -25.35 1.21 -25.73
N MET A 56 -24.90 2.47 -25.88
CA MET A 56 -23.87 3.09 -25.07
C MET A 56 -24.49 4.01 -24.02
N VAL A 57 -24.08 3.84 -22.76
CA VAL A 57 -24.54 4.68 -21.65
C VAL A 57 -23.71 5.97 -21.59
N VAL A 58 -24.36 7.11 -21.82
CA VAL A 58 -23.75 8.43 -21.66
C VAL A 58 -23.92 8.87 -20.21
N LEU A 59 -22.90 8.67 -19.38
CA LEU A 59 -22.90 9.23 -18.02
C LEU A 59 -22.50 10.71 -18.07
N LYS A 60 -23.29 11.56 -17.40
CA LYS A 60 -22.88 12.93 -17.15
C LYS A 60 -21.72 12.94 -16.16
N LYS A 61 -20.77 13.85 -16.36
CA LYS A 61 -19.58 13.98 -15.51
C LYS A 61 -19.92 14.06 -14.02
N ASP A 62 -21.01 14.74 -13.68
CA ASP A 62 -21.47 14.91 -12.30
C ASP A 62 -21.99 13.59 -11.69
N GLU A 63 -22.71 12.78 -12.48
CA GLU A 63 -23.22 11.47 -12.04
C GLU A 63 -22.09 10.45 -11.86
N TYR A 64 -21.08 10.50 -12.74
CA TYR A 64 -19.88 9.69 -12.60
C TYR A 64 -19.09 10.05 -11.34
N GLN A 65 -18.97 11.35 -11.03
CA GLN A 65 -18.28 11.82 -9.84
C GLN A 65 -19.02 11.43 -8.55
N GLN A 66 -20.35 11.47 -8.56
CA GLN A 66 -21.17 11.00 -7.43
C GLN A 66 -21.02 9.50 -7.20
N GLN A 67 -21.02 8.69 -8.26
CA GLN A 67 -20.80 7.24 -8.15
C GLN A 67 -19.41 6.90 -7.61
N LEU A 68 -18.37 7.61 -8.04
CA LEU A 68 -17.02 7.45 -7.50
C LEU A 68 -16.97 7.78 -5.99
N THR A 69 -17.64 8.85 -5.58
CA THR A 69 -17.66 9.29 -4.18
C THR A 69 -18.43 8.30 -3.31
N GLN A 70 -19.59 7.83 -3.76
CA GLN A 70 -20.37 6.81 -3.05
C GLN A 70 -19.62 5.48 -2.95
N ALA A 71 -19.00 5.01 -4.03
CA ALA A 71 -18.21 3.79 -4.02
C ALA A 71 -17.00 3.90 -3.08
N GLN A 72 -16.37 5.08 -2.98
CA GLN A 72 -15.30 5.33 -2.01
C GLN A 72 -15.81 5.34 -0.56
N GLU A 73 -16.94 5.99 -0.29
CA GLU A 73 -17.52 6.03 1.06
C GLU A 73 -18.02 4.65 1.52
N GLU A 74 -18.67 3.89 0.64
CA GLU A 74 -19.10 2.53 0.94
C GLU A 74 -17.91 1.59 1.11
N GLY A 75 -16.89 1.71 0.25
CA GLY A 75 -15.65 0.96 0.38
C GLY A 75 -14.89 1.27 1.67
N ALA A 76 -14.87 2.55 2.09
CA ALA A 76 -14.30 2.98 3.36
C ALA A 76 -15.07 2.40 4.55
N LYS A 77 -16.40 2.48 4.55
CA LYS A 77 -17.27 1.91 5.60
C LYS A 77 -17.16 0.39 5.70
N GLN A 78 -17.06 -0.31 4.57
CA GLN A 78 -16.85 -1.76 4.54
C GLN A 78 -15.49 -2.14 5.11
N LYS A 79 -14.42 -1.42 4.71
CA LYS A 79 -13.08 -1.63 5.24
C LYS A 79 -12.99 -1.35 6.74
N GLU A 80 -13.69 -0.33 7.23
CA GLU A 80 -13.77 0.01 8.65
C GLU A 80 -14.56 -1.04 9.45
N ALA A 81 -15.63 -1.60 8.87
CA ALA A 81 -16.38 -2.71 9.45
C ALA A 81 -15.57 -4.02 9.47
N GLU A 82 -14.72 -4.26 8.47
CA GLU A 82 -13.81 -5.41 8.44
C GLU A 82 -12.63 -5.25 9.43
N LEU A 83 -12.04 -4.05 9.53
CA LEU A 83 -11.01 -3.75 10.54
C LEU A 83 -11.55 -3.88 11.97
N ASN A 84 -12.82 -3.54 12.21
CA ASN A 84 -13.45 -3.70 13.52
C ASN A 84 -13.84 -5.16 13.82
N LYS A 85 -14.07 -6.01 12.80
CA LYS A 85 -14.35 -7.44 12.98
C LYS A 85 -13.08 -8.27 13.24
N ASN A 86 -11.95 -7.84 12.70
CA ASN A 86 -10.65 -8.44 12.96
C ASN A 86 -9.66 -7.32 13.29
N PRO A 87 -9.47 -6.96 14.57
CA PRO A 87 -8.32 -6.15 14.92
C PRO A 87 -7.11 -6.91 14.40
N VAL A 88 -6.33 -6.28 13.52
CA VAL A 88 -5.05 -6.83 13.07
C VAL A 88 -4.15 -6.83 14.31
N VAL A 89 -4.23 -7.92 15.06
CA VAL A 89 -3.31 -8.17 16.16
C VAL A 89 -1.98 -8.39 15.48
N ASP A 90 -1.09 -7.42 15.59
CA ASP A 90 0.28 -7.50 15.08
C ASP A 90 1.03 -8.60 15.85
N LYS A 91 0.81 -9.84 15.42
CA LYS A 91 1.41 -11.05 15.98
C LYS A 91 2.85 -11.15 15.51
N VAL A 92 3.74 -11.40 16.47
CA VAL A 92 5.18 -11.56 16.27
C VAL A 92 5.55 -12.95 16.80
N PHE A 93 6.12 -13.76 15.93
CA PHE A 93 6.61 -15.09 16.29
C PHE A 93 8.09 -15.02 16.64
N VAL A 94 8.42 -15.48 17.84
CA VAL A 94 9.77 -15.44 18.39
C VAL A 94 10.21 -16.84 18.74
N TYR A 95 11.33 -17.28 18.18
CA TYR A 95 11.95 -18.55 18.49
C TYR A 95 13.08 -18.39 19.50
N ILE A 96 12.93 -18.99 20.68
CA ILE A 96 13.93 -19.04 21.74
C ILE A 96 14.70 -20.36 21.64
N GLN A 97 16.00 -20.28 21.39
CA GLN A 97 16.84 -21.47 21.25
C GLN A 97 17.14 -22.12 22.61
N PRO A 98 17.33 -23.46 22.65
CA PRO A 98 17.82 -24.14 23.84
C PRO A 98 19.15 -23.55 24.32
N GLY A 99 19.25 -23.30 25.63
CA GLY A 99 20.47 -22.73 26.25
C GLY A 99 20.64 -21.22 26.08
N MET A 100 19.71 -20.52 25.44
CA MET A 100 19.73 -19.07 25.32
C MET A 100 19.57 -18.39 26.69
N GLY A 101 20.45 -17.44 27.01
CA GLY A 101 20.43 -16.72 28.27
C GLY A 101 19.32 -15.66 28.31
N THR A 102 18.95 -15.21 29.52
CA THR A 102 17.93 -14.15 29.68
C THR A 102 18.30 -12.87 28.94
N THR A 103 19.58 -12.50 28.93
CA THR A 103 20.07 -11.33 28.19
C THR A 103 19.85 -11.47 26.69
N ASP A 104 20.19 -12.63 26.11
CA ASP A 104 20.01 -12.89 24.68
C ASP A 104 18.52 -12.89 24.30
N VAL A 105 17.68 -13.49 25.15
CA VAL A 105 16.21 -13.47 24.99
C VAL A 105 15.68 -12.05 25.04
N ALA A 106 16.14 -11.22 25.98
CA ALA A 106 15.72 -9.82 26.10
C ALA A 106 16.09 -9.01 24.85
N ILE A 107 17.31 -9.17 24.34
CA ILE A 107 17.77 -8.53 23.10
C ILE A 107 16.90 -8.98 21.92
N LEU A 108 16.64 -10.28 21.81
CA LEU A 108 15.84 -10.84 20.73
C LEU A 108 14.40 -10.31 20.75
N LEU A 109 13.77 -10.26 21.92
CA LEU A 109 12.41 -9.75 22.09
C LEU A 109 12.32 -8.23 21.84
N GLN A 110 13.36 -7.48 22.20
CA GLN A 110 13.43 -6.06 21.91
C GLN A 110 13.63 -5.80 20.42
N ALA A 111 14.51 -6.54 19.76
CA ALA A 111 14.71 -6.47 18.31
C ALA A 111 13.45 -6.86 17.53
N ALA A 112 12.66 -7.79 18.05
CA ALA A 112 11.37 -8.19 17.48
C ALA A 112 10.23 -7.19 17.77
N GLY A 113 10.47 -6.13 18.54
CA GLY A 113 9.46 -5.14 18.92
C GLY A 113 8.42 -5.64 19.92
N VAL A 114 8.66 -6.81 20.53
CA VAL A 114 7.81 -7.37 21.59
C VAL A 114 8.01 -6.58 22.88
N LEU A 115 9.25 -6.20 23.19
CA LEU A 115 9.59 -5.38 24.37
C LEU A 115 10.12 -4.01 23.95
N GLN A 116 9.78 -2.98 24.71
CA GLN A 116 10.40 -1.65 24.57
C GLN A 116 11.75 -1.57 25.28
N ASP A 117 11.88 -2.25 26.42
CA ASP A 117 13.09 -2.25 27.25
C ASP A 117 13.42 -3.66 27.71
N GLY A 118 14.47 -4.25 27.13
CA GLY A 118 14.97 -5.56 27.52
C GLY A 118 15.53 -5.61 28.94
N ASN A 119 16.03 -4.51 29.50
CA ASN A 119 16.60 -4.49 30.85
C ASN A 119 15.54 -4.80 31.90
N ARG A 120 14.30 -4.36 31.68
CA ARG A 120 13.20 -4.64 32.58
C ARG A 120 12.88 -6.14 32.68
N LEU A 121 13.01 -6.87 31.57
CA LEU A 121 12.87 -8.32 31.57
C LEU A 121 14.02 -9.00 32.34
N ILE A 122 15.25 -8.49 32.19
CA ILE A 122 16.43 -8.99 32.93
C ILE A 122 16.25 -8.77 34.44
N SER A 123 15.80 -7.60 34.88
CA SER A 123 15.55 -7.34 36.30
C SER A 123 14.42 -8.22 36.86
N LEU A 124 13.33 -8.39 36.11
CA LEU A 124 12.23 -9.27 36.52
C LEU A 124 12.67 -10.72 36.65
N ARG A 125 13.59 -11.17 35.78
CA ARG A 125 14.15 -12.51 35.83
C ARG A 125 14.82 -12.84 37.16
N GLU A 126 15.52 -11.89 37.78
CA GLU A 126 16.22 -12.11 39.06
C GLU A 126 15.27 -12.58 40.17
N SER A 127 14.04 -12.10 40.14
CA SER A 127 12.98 -12.46 41.10
C SER A 127 12.21 -13.74 40.73
N TRP A 128 12.50 -14.36 39.59
CA TRP A 128 11.66 -15.41 39.00
C TRP A 128 12.34 -16.78 39.00
N SER A 129 11.72 -17.76 39.66
CA SER A 129 12.31 -19.09 39.84
C SER A 129 12.19 -20.01 38.61
N ASN A 130 11.21 -19.79 37.74
CA ASN A 130 10.96 -20.71 36.62
C ASN A 130 11.97 -20.49 35.49
N PRO A 131 12.53 -21.54 34.87
CA PRO A 131 13.43 -21.38 33.74
C PRO A 131 12.71 -20.82 32.51
N ILE A 132 13.43 -20.04 31.71
CA ILE A 132 12.99 -19.72 30.34
C ILE A 132 13.02 -21.01 29.54
N ARG A 133 11.93 -21.32 28.84
CA ARG A 133 11.82 -22.51 28.02
C ARG A 133 12.09 -22.17 26.56
N SER A 134 12.73 -23.11 25.87
CA SER A 134 12.96 -23.02 24.44
C SER A 134 11.69 -23.35 23.68
N GLY A 135 11.46 -22.67 22.56
CA GLY A 135 10.23 -22.82 21.81
C GLY A 135 9.92 -21.64 20.91
N THR A 136 8.88 -21.79 20.11
CA THR A 136 8.29 -20.68 19.35
C THR A 136 7.14 -20.09 20.15
N TYR A 137 7.21 -18.79 20.41
CA TYR A 137 6.20 -18.04 21.14
C TYR A 137 5.56 -17.02 20.23
N GLU A 138 4.26 -16.82 20.42
CA GLU A 138 3.50 -15.76 19.75
C GLU A 138 3.30 -14.61 20.73
N PHE A 139 3.73 -13.42 20.32
CA PHE A 139 3.56 -12.19 21.08
C PHE A 139 2.85 -11.14 20.25
N THR A 140 2.37 -10.08 20.89
CA THR A 140 2.01 -8.85 20.19
C THR A 140 3.09 -7.79 20.41
N LYS A 141 3.13 -6.77 19.56
CA LYS A 141 4.04 -5.62 19.77
C LYS A 141 3.76 -4.94 21.12
N ASN A 142 4.81 -4.40 21.74
CA ASN A 142 4.74 -3.69 23.03
C ASN A 142 4.09 -4.50 24.16
N PHE A 143 4.38 -5.79 24.22
CA PHE A 143 3.93 -6.67 25.30
C PHE A 143 4.53 -6.26 26.64
N ASP A 144 3.79 -6.47 27.72
CA ASP A 144 4.29 -6.19 29.06
C ASP A 144 5.44 -7.17 29.43
N PRO A 145 6.59 -6.69 29.93
CA PRO A 145 7.74 -7.53 30.27
C PRO A 145 7.43 -8.67 31.24
N GLN A 146 6.48 -8.48 32.17
CA GLN A 146 6.10 -9.51 33.14
C GLN A 146 5.25 -10.61 32.49
N GLU A 147 4.34 -10.23 31.60
CA GLU A 147 3.53 -11.19 30.82
C GLU A 147 4.37 -11.98 29.81
N VAL A 148 5.38 -11.35 29.20
CA VAL A 148 6.35 -12.07 28.36
C VAL A 148 7.08 -13.13 29.19
N LEU A 149 7.55 -12.75 30.38
CA LEU A 149 8.30 -13.66 31.25
C LEU A 149 7.45 -14.85 31.72
N LYS A 150 6.16 -14.64 31.99
CA LYS A 150 5.20 -15.72 32.26
C LYS A 150 5.05 -16.65 31.06
N THR A 151 4.85 -16.08 29.88
CA THR A 151 4.66 -16.82 28.63
C THR A 151 5.86 -17.71 28.30
N ILE A 152 7.08 -17.17 28.37
CA ILE A 152 8.31 -17.94 28.09
C ILE A 152 8.71 -18.91 29.21
N ALA A 153 8.12 -18.78 30.41
CA ALA A 153 8.29 -19.75 31.50
C ALA A 153 7.38 -20.98 31.34
N THR A 154 6.34 -20.87 30.52
CA THR A 154 5.47 -21.98 30.13
C THR A 154 5.95 -22.62 28.82
N PRO A 155 5.73 -23.94 28.63
CA PRO A 155 5.98 -24.59 27.35
C PRO A 155 5.10 -23.92 26.26
N PRO A 156 5.62 -23.72 25.05
CA PRO A 156 4.78 -23.24 23.95
C PRO A 156 3.67 -24.25 23.66
N SER A 157 2.44 -23.77 23.52
CA SER A 157 1.32 -24.59 23.05
C SER A 157 1.47 -24.83 21.55
N TYR A 158 1.52 -26.10 21.15
CA TYR A 158 1.45 -26.54 19.75
C TYR A 158 0.00 -26.58 19.27
#